data_AF-A0A9C8G717-F1
#
_entry.id   AF-A0A9C8G717-F1
#
_cell.length_a   1.000
_cell.length_b   1.000
_cell.length_c   1.000
_cell.angle_alpha   90.00
_cell.angle_beta   90.00
_cell.angle_gamma   90.00
#
_symmetry.space_group_name_H-M   'P 1'
#
loop_
_entity.id
_entity.type
_entity.pdbx_description
1 polymer ?
#
loop_
_entity_poly.entity_id
_entity_poly.type
_entity_poly.pdbx_seq_one_letter_code
_entity_poly.pdbx_strand_id
1 'polypeptide(L)'
;MAQLTKSKLIELLHAAARDEHAAIIQYLRHAYMMGESELACEIEGIARDEMRHFWMLSRWIVKLGGDPTIERGFTDLAGADPPEWLQRDVAAEDRAIAMYRDIIAQLNDPDLKADLEHILGDEERHHREFNAFVAEAQAELAAAPEADPEALAAPEPPLAPVDKEALDWGVRHEYTAILQYLTHSFVIQDEEVSRQLEMQAINEMQHMGWFGEELNERGIEMPLDHHPVARPASAAAMLSADIQLERDTTQAYTDYLGRMSDPELQEVVDEARGQELYHESLFNRLLARLQRASSAGWTLGSLINKEKK
;
A
#
# COMPACT_ATOMS: atom_id res chain seq x y z
N MET A 1 19.92 0.73 32.84
CA MET A 1 19.34 1.79 32.00
C MET A 1 17.90 1.99 32.44
N ALA A 2 17.35 3.21 32.33
CA ALA A 2 15.93 3.42 32.65
C ALA A 2 15.06 2.65 31.64
N GLN A 3 14.00 2.02 32.12
CA GLN A 3 13.12 1.21 31.28
C GLN A 3 12.31 2.10 30.34
N LEU A 4 12.23 1.73 29.06
CA LEU A 4 11.42 2.44 28.06
C LEU A 4 9.97 2.49 28.54
N THR A 5 9.42 3.71 28.66
CA THR A 5 8.00 3.85 29.05
C THR A 5 7.10 3.40 27.92
N LYS A 6 5.91 2.91 28.26
CA LYS A 6 4.90 2.50 27.27
C LYS A 6 4.56 3.61 26.26
N SER A 7 4.40 4.85 26.74
CA SER A 7 4.16 6.01 25.87
C SER A 7 5.31 6.22 24.89
N LYS A 8 6.55 6.13 25.39
CA LYS A 8 7.72 6.33 24.54
C LYS A 8 7.88 5.22 23.51
N LEU A 9 7.55 3.98 23.88
CA LEU A 9 7.53 2.85 22.95
C LEU A 9 6.51 3.07 21.83
N ILE A 10 5.28 3.49 22.15
CA ILE A 10 4.27 3.79 21.13
C ILE A 10 4.75 4.89 20.19
N GLU A 11 5.40 5.95 20.70
CA GLU A 11 5.98 7.01 19.85
C GLU A 11 7.05 6.47 18.88
N LEU A 12 7.92 5.56 19.34
CA LEU A 12 8.94 4.95 18.49
C LEU A 12 8.33 4.05 17.42
N LEU A 13 7.32 3.26 17.77
CA LEU A 13 6.60 2.43 16.80
C LEU A 13 5.80 3.27 15.80
N HIS A 14 5.25 4.41 16.21
CA HIS A 14 4.65 5.37 15.27
C HIS A 14 5.68 5.98 14.33
N ALA A 15 6.90 6.22 14.79
CA ALA A 15 7.97 6.70 13.91
C ALA A 15 8.34 5.64 12.87
N ALA A 16 8.55 4.39 13.30
CA ALA A 16 8.80 3.26 12.39
C ALA A 16 7.64 3.08 11.40
N ALA A 17 6.39 3.06 11.87
CA ALA A 17 5.23 2.88 11.01
C ALA A 17 5.06 4.00 9.96
N ARG A 18 5.45 5.24 10.27
CA ARG A 18 5.49 6.34 9.29
C ARG A 18 6.59 6.12 8.26
N ASP A 19 7.74 5.55 8.65
CA ASP A 19 8.86 5.23 7.77
C ASP A 19 8.47 4.11 6.79
N GLU A 20 7.85 3.03 7.29
CA GLU A 20 7.29 1.96 6.43
C GLU A 20 6.29 2.51 5.41
N HIS A 21 5.37 3.37 5.87
CA HIS A 21 4.44 4.03 4.97
C HIS A 21 5.15 4.92 3.94
N ALA A 22 6.28 5.55 4.29
CA ALA A 22 7.07 6.30 3.33
C ALA A 22 7.75 5.38 2.31
N ALA A 23 8.32 4.26 2.77
CA ALA A 23 8.97 3.26 1.93
C ALA A 23 7.99 2.69 0.89
N ILE A 24 6.79 2.26 1.30
CA ILE A 24 5.73 1.78 0.39
C ILE A 24 5.51 2.77 -0.77
N ILE A 25 5.30 4.05 -0.45
CA ILE A 25 4.98 5.07 -1.45
C ILE A 25 6.19 5.45 -2.31
N GLN A 26 7.38 5.50 -1.73
CA GLN A 26 8.61 5.79 -2.46
C GLN A 26 8.91 4.67 -3.47
N TYR A 27 8.83 3.41 -3.03
CA TYR A 27 9.16 2.24 -3.84
C TYR A 27 8.14 2.04 -4.95
N LEU A 28 6.84 2.13 -4.66
CA LEU A 28 5.79 2.10 -5.68
C LEU A 28 5.97 3.20 -6.72
N ARG A 29 6.22 4.44 -6.27
CA ARG A 29 6.49 5.56 -7.19
C ARG A 29 7.66 5.25 -8.11
N HIS A 30 8.76 4.71 -7.58
CA HIS A 30 9.93 4.36 -8.39
C HIS A 30 9.63 3.22 -9.36
N ALA A 31 8.91 2.18 -8.94
CA ALA A 31 8.49 1.08 -9.80
C ALA A 31 7.64 1.59 -10.98
N TYR A 32 6.58 2.35 -10.71
CA TYR A 32 5.69 2.86 -11.76
C TYR A 32 6.40 3.83 -12.72
N MET A 33 7.40 4.55 -12.22
CA MET A 33 8.20 5.43 -13.08
C MET A 33 9.17 4.70 -14.00
N MET A 34 9.57 3.47 -13.64
CA MET A 34 10.37 2.61 -14.52
C MET A 34 9.52 1.97 -15.63
N GLY A 35 8.19 1.94 -15.47
CA GLY A 35 7.28 1.20 -16.33
C GLY A 35 7.47 -0.31 -16.20
N GLU A 36 6.74 -1.08 -17.01
CA GLU A 36 6.76 -2.54 -16.96
C GLU A 36 8.18 -3.10 -17.19
N SER A 37 8.77 -3.67 -16.14
CA SER A 37 10.07 -4.31 -16.17
C SER A 37 10.21 -5.36 -15.06
N GLU A 38 11.18 -6.27 -15.21
CA GLU A 38 11.52 -7.22 -14.14
C GLU A 38 11.93 -6.46 -12.87
N LEU A 39 12.67 -5.37 -13.02
CA LEU A 39 13.11 -4.53 -11.91
C LEU A 39 11.94 -3.85 -11.18
N ALA A 40 10.98 -3.27 -11.91
CA ALA A 40 9.78 -2.68 -11.31
C ALA A 40 8.99 -3.71 -10.50
N CYS A 41 8.82 -4.92 -11.04
CA CYS A 41 8.12 -6.03 -10.37
C CYS A 41 8.81 -6.44 -9.05
N GLU A 42 10.15 -6.49 -9.02
CA GLU A 42 10.92 -6.77 -7.81
C GLU A 42 10.76 -5.64 -6.77
N ILE A 43 10.79 -4.38 -7.18
CA ILE A 43 10.58 -3.22 -6.29
C ILE A 43 9.17 -3.23 -5.69
N GLU A 44 8.15 -3.55 -6.47
CA GLU A 44 6.79 -3.76 -5.95
C GLU A 44 6.71 -4.91 -4.95
N GLY A 45 7.53 -5.96 -5.16
CA GLY A 45 7.70 -7.05 -4.20
C GLY A 45 8.18 -6.55 -2.84
N ILE A 46 9.17 -5.66 -2.84
CA ILE A 46 9.68 -5.03 -1.63
C ILE A 46 8.61 -4.12 -1.01
N ALA A 47 7.91 -3.30 -1.81
CA ALA A 47 6.83 -2.45 -1.29
C ALA A 47 5.71 -3.26 -0.60
N ARG A 48 5.43 -4.49 -1.06
CA ARG A 48 4.49 -5.41 -0.39
C ARG A 48 5.04 -5.95 0.94
N ASP A 49 6.35 -6.18 1.04
CA ASP A 49 6.99 -6.50 2.32
C ASP A 49 6.86 -5.32 3.30
N GLU A 50 7.06 -4.08 2.85
CA GLU A 50 6.90 -2.89 3.71
C GLU A 50 5.45 -2.70 4.20
N MET A 51 4.46 -3.08 3.40
CA MET A 51 3.06 -3.14 3.87
C MET A 51 2.87 -4.14 5.01
N ARG A 52 3.55 -5.28 4.96
CA ARG A 52 3.54 -6.26 6.05
C ARG A 52 4.23 -5.70 7.29
N HIS A 53 5.35 -4.99 7.15
CA HIS A 53 6.03 -4.32 8.25
C HIS A 53 5.12 -3.26 8.91
N PHE A 54 4.51 -2.40 8.09
CA PHE A 54 3.54 -1.41 8.54
C PHE A 54 2.36 -2.04 9.29
N TRP A 55 1.85 -3.18 8.81
CA TRP A 55 0.82 -3.95 9.48
C TRP A 55 1.29 -4.50 10.85
N MET A 56 2.47 -5.12 10.91
CA MET A 56 3.03 -5.67 12.16
C MET A 56 3.20 -4.57 13.22
N LEU A 57 3.77 -3.43 12.84
CA LEU A 57 3.97 -2.29 13.74
C LEU A 57 2.63 -1.73 14.24
N SER A 58 1.65 -1.58 13.35
CA SER A 58 0.33 -1.05 13.68
C SER A 58 -0.43 -1.98 14.64
N ARG A 59 -0.30 -3.29 14.48
CA ARG A 59 -0.83 -4.29 15.43
C ARG A 59 -0.17 -4.17 16.80
N TRP A 60 1.14 -3.92 16.87
CA TRP A 60 1.82 -3.66 18.13
C TRP A 60 1.38 -2.36 18.79
N ILE A 61 1.20 -1.29 18.02
CA ILE A 61 0.64 -0.01 18.51
C ILE A 61 -0.73 -0.25 19.14
N VAL A 62 -1.64 -0.95 18.44
CA VAL A 62 -2.98 -1.29 18.95
C VAL A 62 -2.91 -2.18 20.19
N LYS A 63 -2.05 -3.20 20.21
CA LYS A 63 -1.85 -4.08 21.38
C LYS A 63 -1.35 -3.31 22.60
N LEU A 64 -0.54 -2.28 22.38
CA LEU A 64 -0.10 -1.32 23.40
C LEU A 64 -1.17 -0.25 23.68
N GLY A 65 -2.34 -0.27 23.04
CA GLY A 65 -3.43 0.68 23.29
C GLY A 65 -3.16 2.08 22.72
N GLY A 66 -2.28 2.20 21.74
CA GLY A 66 -2.19 3.36 20.86
C GLY A 66 -3.18 3.27 19.69
N ASP A 67 -3.42 4.39 19.01
CA ASP A 67 -4.17 4.47 17.76
C ASP A 67 -3.19 4.29 16.59
N PRO A 68 -3.42 3.39 15.61
CA PRO A 68 -2.56 3.29 14.44
C PRO A 68 -2.53 4.62 13.66
N THR A 69 -1.36 4.93 13.10
CA THR A 69 -1.16 6.15 12.32
C THR A 69 -1.46 5.91 10.85
N ILE A 70 -2.00 6.93 10.17
CA ILE A 70 -2.09 6.99 8.70
C ILE A 70 -1.12 8.02 8.11
N GLU A 71 -0.35 8.70 8.98
CA GLU A 71 0.62 9.69 8.54
C GLU A 71 1.75 8.98 7.79
N ARG A 72 2.24 9.61 6.72
CA ARG A 72 3.44 9.18 5.99
C ARG A 72 4.67 9.90 6.52
N GLY A 73 5.80 9.19 6.56
CA GLY A 73 7.11 9.75 6.82
C GLY A 73 7.68 10.53 5.63
N PHE A 74 8.99 10.73 5.65
CA PHE A 74 9.72 11.43 4.60
C PHE A 74 10.01 10.50 3.41
N THR A 75 9.74 10.98 2.19
CA THR A 75 10.11 10.32 0.93
C THR A 75 11.12 11.18 0.16
N ASP A 76 12.17 10.57 -0.38
CA ASP A 76 13.09 11.20 -1.34
C ASP A 76 12.74 10.73 -2.75
N LEU A 77 12.07 11.62 -3.50
CA LEU A 77 11.54 11.35 -4.83
C LEU A 77 12.36 12.04 -5.92
N ALA A 78 13.51 12.61 -5.56
CA ALA A 78 14.36 13.26 -6.55
C ALA A 78 14.99 12.23 -7.51
N GLY A 79 15.68 12.74 -8.52
CA GLY A 79 16.46 11.94 -9.45
C GLY A 79 15.78 11.77 -10.80
N ALA A 80 16.60 11.54 -11.83
CA ALA A 80 16.17 11.56 -13.22
C ALA A 80 16.05 10.18 -13.87
N ASP A 81 16.69 9.16 -13.30
CA ASP A 81 16.81 7.83 -13.91
C ASP A 81 16.76 6.70 -12.86
N PRO A 82 16.57 5.44 -13.28
CA PRO A 82 16.45 4.31 -12.37
C PRO A 82 17.63 4.14 -11.39
N PRO A 83 18.92 4.26 -11.81
CA PRO A 83 20.03 4.24 -10.86
C PRO A 83 19.93 5.27 -9.74
N GLU A 84 19.51 6.51 -10.06
CA GLU A 84 19.32 7.56 -9.07
C GLU A 84 18.14 7.27 -8.13
N TRP A 85 17.03 6.75 -8.64
CA TRP A 85 15.87 6.37 -7.82
C TRP A 85 16.22 5.24 -6.84
N LEU A 86 16.87 4.18 -7.32
CA LEU A 86 17.27 3.03 -6.51
C LEU A 86 18.28 3.41 -5.42
N GLN A 87 19.16 4.39 -5.66
CA GLN A 87 20.05 4.91 -4.62
C GLN A 87 19.30 5.60 -3.48
N ARG A 88 18.12 6.17 -3.75
CA ARG A 88 17.25 6.77 -2.72
C ARG A 88 16.52 5.71 -1.93
N ASP A 89 16.22 4.58 -2.55
CA ASP A 89 15.67 3.41 -1.88
C ASP A 89 16.72 2.78 -0.95
N VAL A 90 17.98 2.62 -1.41
CA VAL A 90 19.11 2.26 -0.53
C VAL A 90 19.22 3.23 0.66
N ALA A 91 19.09 4.53 0.43
CA ALA A 91 19.15 5.52 1.49
C ALA A 91 17.93 5.49 2.43
N ALA A 92 16.77 4.98 2.00
CA ALA A 92 15.61 4.73 2.85
C ALA A 92 15.89 3.54 3.77
N GLU A 93 16.36 2.42 3.21
CA GLU A 93 16.78 1.24 3.96
C GLU A 93 17.86 1.53 5.01
N ASP A 94 18.86 2.36 4.68
CA ASP A 94 19.87 2.80 5.64
C ASP A 94 19.26 3.49 6.88
N ARG A 95 18.21 4.29 6.68
CA ARG A 95 17.49 4.96 7.78
C ARG A 95 16.67 3.97 8.59
N ALA A 96 15.94 3.08 7.93
CA ALA A 96 15.12 2.05 8.57
C ALA A 96 15.99 1.11 9.43
N ILE A 97 17.08 0.57 8.86
CA ILE A 97 18.05 -0.29 9.57
C ILE A 97 18.61 0.42 10.82
N ALA A 98 19.00 1.69 10.69
CA ALA A 98 19.51 2.47 11.83
C ALA A 98 18.43 2.65 12.91
N MET A 99 17.18 2.93 12.50
CA MET A 99 16.05 3.09 13.40
C MET A 99 15.73 1.79 14.15
N TYR A 100 15.61 0.67 13.45
CA TYR A 100 15.30 -0.63 14.05
C TYR A 100 16.36 -1.07 15.04
N ARG A 101 17.65 -0.94 14.70
CA ARG A 101 18.75 -1.26 15.63
C ARG A 101 18.68 -0.43 16.91
N ASP A 102 18.34 0.86 16.82
CA ASP A 102 18.18 1.73 18.00
C ASP A 102 16.99 1.30 18.87
N ILE A 103 15.83 1.02 18.26
CA ILE A 103 14.63 0.58 18.99
C ILE A 103 14.91 -0.77 19.69
N ILE A 104 15.43 -1.76 18.96
CA ILE A 104 15.72 -3.11 19.46
C ILE A 104 16.68 -3.08 20.66
N ALA A 105 17.68 -2.19 20.65
CA ALA A 105 18.63 -2.04 21.76
C ALA A 105 17.97 -1.56 23.07
N GLN A 106 16.79 -0.96 22.99
CA GLN A 106 16.04 -0.42 24.12
C GLN A 106 14.89 -1.33 24.60
N LEU A 107 14.56 -2.38 23.83
CA LEU A 107 13.45 -3.27 24.11
C LEU A 107 13.75 -4.33 25.19
N ASN A 108 12.71 -4.63 25.98
CA ASN A 108 12.73 -5.72 26.96
C ASN A 108 11.64 -6.78 26.70
N ASP A 109 10.61 -6.45 25.92
CA ASP A 109 9.56 -7.39 25.54
C ASP A 109 10.12 -8.35 24.47
N PRO A 110 10.26 -9.66 24.77
CA PRO A 110 10.90 -10.60 23.84
C PRO A 110 10.07 -10.84 22.58
N ASP A 111 8.74 -10.73 22.65
CA ASP A 111 7.87 -10.98 21.50
C ASP A 111 7.97 -9.80 20.52
N LEU A 112 7.85 -8.56 21.04
CA LEU A 112 8.04 -7.37 20.20
C LEU A 112 9.45 -7.31 19.63
N LYS A 113 10.46 -7.68 20.45
CA LYS A 113 11.83 -7.71 19.98
C LYS A 113 12.02 -8.71 18.84
N ALA A 114 11.44 -9.90 18.91
CA ALA A 114 11.52 -10.89 17.84
C ALA A 114 10.88 -10.39 16.54
N ASP A 115 9.72 -9.73 16.62
CA ASP A 115 9.06 -9.16 15.44
C ASP A 115 9.88 -8.02 14.83
N LEU A 116 10.48 -7.13 15.64
CA LEU A 116 11.36 -6.08 15.10
C LEU A 116 12.69 -6.62 14.56
N GLU A 117 13.24 -7.69 15.15
CA GLU A 117 14.43 -8.37 14.61
C GLU A 117 14.11 -9.06 13.28
N HIS A 118 12.88 -9.54 13.08
CA HIS A 118 12.43 -10.05 11.79
C HIS A 118 12.37 -8.93 10.75
N ILE A 119 11.72 -7.81 11.07
CA ILE A 119 11.64 -6.64 10.17
C ILE A 119 13.06 -6.17 9.82
N LEU A 120 13.93 -5.96 10.81
CA LEU A 120 15.34 -5.59 10.56
C LEU A 120 16.06 -6.56 9.60
N GLY A 121 15.78 -7.86 9.68
CA GLY A 121 16.34 -8.85 8.76
C GLY A 121 15.82 -8.72 7.33
N ASP A 122 14.58 -8.26 7.17
CA ASP A 122 13.97 -7.92 5.89
C ASP A 122 14.59 -6.62 5.34
N GLU A 123 14.69 -5.54 6.12
CA GLU A 123 15.38 -4.29 5.70
C GLU A 123 16.83 -4.55 5.26
N GLU A 124 17.58 -5.37 6.01
CA GLU A 124 18.95 -5.73 5.64
C GLU A 124 19.02 -6.53 4.33
N ARG A 125 17.96 -7.28 4.00
CA ARG A 125 17.82 -7.98 2.73
C ARG A 125 17.47 -6.98 1.62
N HIS A 126 16.44 -6.17 1.80
CA HIS A 126 16.00 -5.15 0.85
C HIS A 126 17.13 -4.19 0.51
N HIS A 127 17.90 -3.73 1.49
CA HIS A 127 19.12 -2.95 1.27
C HIS A 127 20.11 -3.64 0.32
N ARG A 128 20.34 -4.96 0.46
CA ARG A 128 21.25 -5.70 -0.44
C ARG A 128 20.64 -5.84 -1.84
N GLU A 129 19.34 -6.05 -1.93
CA GLU A 129 18.59 -6.14 -3.19
C GLU A 129 18.65 -4.81 -3.94
N PHE A 130 18.31 -3.68 -3.30
CA PHE A 130 18.44 -2.35 -3.91
C PHE A 130 19.87 -2.02 -4.34
N ASN A 131 20.89 -2.41 -3.59
CA ASN A 131 22.28 -2.23 -4.04
C ASN A 131 22.62 -3.06 -5.29
N ALA A 132 22.05 -4.27 -5.41
CA ALA A 132 22.20 -5.08 -6.62
C ALA A 132 21.45 -4.44 -7.80
N PHE A 133 20.23 -3.96 -7.56
CA PHE A 133 19.40 -3.23 -8.52
C PHE A 133 20.10 -1.96 -9.03
N VAL A 134 20.77 -1.20 -8.16
CA VAL A 134 21.58 -0.05 -8.60
C VAL A 134 22.66 -0.48 -9.60
N ALA A 135 23.37 -1.57 -9.31
CA ALA A 135 24.43 -2.05 -10.20
C ALA A 135 23.88 -2.57 -11.54
N GLU A 136 22.74 -3.25 -11.51
CA GLU A 136 22.02 -3.71 -12.69
C GLU A 136 21.54 -2.54 -13.55
N ALA A 137 20.80 -1.59 -12.98
CA ALA A 137 20.30 -0.41 -13.67
C ALA A 137 21.44 0.44 -14.26
N GLN A 138 22.59 0.54 -13.58
CA GLN A 138 23.78 1.21 -14.13
C GLN A 138 24.35 0.49 -15.34
N ALA A 139 24.40 -0.85 -15.30
CA ALA A 139 24.89 -1.65 -16.42
C ALA A 139 23.95 -1.55 -17.62
N GLU A 140 22.64 -1.58 -17.40
CA GLU A 140 21.62 -1.40 -18.44
C GLU A 140 21.72 0.00 -19.08
N LEU A 141 21.79 1.05 -18.27
CA LEU A 141 21.93 2.42 -18.76
C LEU A 141 23.22 2.61 -19.56
N ALA A 142 24.33 1.98 -19.15
CA ALA A 142 25.60 2.03 -19.87
C ALA A 142 25.61 1.20 -21.16
N ALA A 143 24.80 0.15 -21.22
CA ALA A 143 24.64 -0.72 -22.40
C ALA A 143 23.58 -0.21 -23.39
N ALA A 144 22.72 0.73 -22.96
CA ALA A 144 21.68 1.32 -23.79
C ALA A 144 22.31 1.95 -25.04
N PRO A 145 21.85 1.59 -26.25
CA PRO A 145 22.32 2.24 -27.46
C PRO A 145 22.02 3.75 -27.38
N GLU A 146 22.93 4.59 -27.90
CA GLU A 146 22.64 6.01 -28.04
C GLU A 146 21.29 6.18 -28.75
N ALA A 147 20.37 6.91 -28.12
CA ALA A 147 19.04 7.12 -28.66
C ALA A 147 19.17 7.69 -30.08
N ASP A 148 18.63 6.96 -31.06
CA ASP A 148 18.56 7.46 -32.43
C ASP A 148 17.66 8.70 -32.44
N PRO A 149 18.20 9.90 -32.73
CA PRO A 149 17.41 11.13 -32.72
C PRO A 149 16.26 11.10 -33.72
N GLU A 150 16.32 10.25 -34.75
CA GLU A 150 15.26 10.04 -35.74
C GLU A 150 14.23 8.97 -35.31
N ALA A 151 14.55 8.13 -34.31
CA ALA A 151 13.65 7.10 -33.77
C ALA A 151 12.91 7.53 -32.50
N LEU A 152 13.22 8.72 -31.95
CA LEU A 152 12.40 9.34 -30.90
C LEU A 152 10.99 9.52 -31.45
N ALA A 153 10.04 8.74 -30.92
CA ALA A 153 8.63 8.90 -31.25
C ALA A 153 8.24 10.36 -31.07
N ALA A 154 7.37 10.85 -31.96
CA ALA A 154 6.79 12.17 -31.76
C ALA A 154 6.18 12.22 -30.34
N PRO A 155 6.39 13.30 -29.58
CA PRO A 155 5.84 13.39 -28.24
C PRO A 155 4.34 13.14 -28.32
N GLU A 156 3.85 12.24 -27.47
CA GLU A 156 2.44 11.92 -27.43
C GLU A 156 1.61 13.19 -27.25
N PRO A 157 0.41 13.25 -27.86
CA PRO A 157 -0.47 14.37 -27.63
C PRO A 157 -0.74 14.50 -26.11
N PRO A 158 -0.78 15.73 -25.57
CA PRO A 158 -1.12 15.93 -24.17
C PRO A 158 -2.47 15.28 -23.84
N LEU A 159 -2.57 14.68 -22.65
CA LEU A 159 -3.86 14.16 -22.16
C LEU A 159 -4.95 15.22 -22.24
N ALA A 160 -6.15 14.79 -22.65
CA ALA A 160 -7.31 15.62 -22.46
C ALA A 160 -7.50 15.89 -20.96
N PRO A 161 -7.96 17.09 -20.57
CA PRO A 161 -8.11 17.43 -19.15
C PRO A 161 -8.94 16.43 -18.34
N VAL A 162 -9.98 15.84 -18.95
CA VAL A 162 -10.84 14.83 -18.31
C VAL A 162 -10.14 13.48 -18.10
N ASP A 163 -9.27 13.09 -19.04
CA ASP A 163 -8.52 11.83 -18.94
C ASP A 163 -7.47 11.95 -17.83
N LYS A 164 -6.75 13.09 -17.78
CA LYS A 164 -5.84 13.38 -16.66
C LYS A 164 -6.58 13.46 -15.32
N GLU A 165 -7.75 14.11 -15.28
CA GLU A 165 -8.56 14.20 -14.06
C GLU A 165 -8.97 12.81 -13.55
N ALA A 166 -9.35 11.90 -14.45
CA ALA A 166 -9.69 10.52 -14.11
C ALA A 166 -8.50 9.77 -13.49
N LEU A 167 -7.32 9.85 -14.11
CA LEU A 167 -6.10 9.19 -13.61
C LEU A 167 -5.62 9.78 -12.28
N ASP A 168 -5.57 11.11 -12.16
CA ASP A 168 -5.20 11.78 -10.90
C ASP A 168 -6.15 11.37 -9.76
N TRP A 169 -7.46 11.32 -10.06
CA TRP A 169 -8.47 10.90 -9.10
C TRP A 169 -8.30 9.43 -8.72
N GLY A 170 -8.05 8.55 -9.71
CA GLY A 170 -7.77 7.13 -9.50
C GLY A 170 -6.61 6.92 -8.52
N VAL A 171 -5.43 7.49 -8.80
CA VAL A 171 -4.26 7.38 -7.89
C VAL A 171 -4.59 7.82 -6.46
N ARG A 172 -5.27 8.96 -6.29
CA ARG A 172 -5.66 9.48 -4.97
C ARG A 172 -6.65 8.56 -4.27
N HIS A 173 -7.55 7.97 -5.04
CA HIS A 173 -8.56 7.05 -4.55
C HIS A 173 -7.92 5.74 -4.10
N GLU A 174 -7.13 5.10 -4.95
CA GLU A 174 -6.47 3.83 -4.62
C GLU A 174 -5.58 3.98 -3.40
N TYR A 175 -4.84 5.09 -3.31
CA TYR A 175 -4.07 5.38 -2.10
C TYR A 175 -4.97 5.54 -0.84
N THR A 176 -6.17 6.09 -0.98
CA THR A 176 -7.14 6.14 0.12
C THR A 176 -7.62 4.75 0.52
N ALA A 177 -7.93 3.91 -0.45
CA ALA A 177 -8.40 2.54 -0.26
C ALA A 177 -7.33 1.67 0.43
N ILE A 178 -6.07 1.71 -0.05
CA ILE A 178 -4.91 1.08 0.60
C ILE A 178 -4.88 1.44 2.10
N LEU A 179 -4.89 2.75 2.41
CA LEU A 179 -4.80 3.21 3.79
C LEU A 179 -6.01 2.84 4.64
N GLN A 180 -7.20 2.93 4.09
CA GLN A 180 -8.42 2.63 4.82
C GLN A 180 -8.51 1.13 5.14
N TYR A 181 -8.26 0.26 4.16
CA TYR A 181 -8.32 -1.20 4.33
C TYR A 181 -7.24 -1.69 5.28
N LEU A 182 -6.01 -1.18 5.14
CA LEU A 182 -4.94 -1.47 6.09
C LEU A 182 -5.32 -1.01 7.51
N THR A 183 -5.73 0.25 7.68
CA THR A 183 -6.11 0.78 9.00
C THR A 183 -7.22 -0.03 9.66
N HIS A 184 -8.24 -0.42 8.90
CA HIS A 184 -9.31 -1.28 9.39
C HIS A 184 -8.80 -2.67 9.74
N SER A 185 -7.91 -3.26 8.93
CA SER A 185 -7.31 -4.56 9.21
C SER A 185 -6.54 -4.56 10.55
N PHE A 186 -5.87 -3.46 10.91
CA PHE A 186 -5.09 -3.37 12.15
C PHE A 186 -5.97 -3.48 13.40
N VAL A 187 -7.18 -2.91 13.34
CA VAL A 187 -8.07 -2.74 14.50
C VAL A 187 -9.11 -3.86 14.59
N ILE A 188 -9.55 -4.41 13.47
CA ILE A 188 -10.55 -5.49 13.45
C ILE A 188 -9.93 -6.78 14.01
N GLN A 189 -10.62 -7.39 14.98
CA GLN A 189 -10.15 -8.60 15.67
C GLN A 189 -10.53 -9.91 14.96
N ASP A 190 -11.52 -9.89 14.05
CA ASP A 190 -11.86 -11.07 13.26
C ASP A 190 -10.75 -11.31 12.22
N GLU A 191 -10.00 -12.40 12.40
CA GLU A 191 -8.81 -12.71 11.60
C GLU A 191 -9.11 -12.83 10.11
N GLU A 192 -10.26 -13.40 9.73
CA GLU A 192 -10.62 -13.54 8.32
C GLU A 192 -10.95 -12.17 7.72
N VAL A 193 -11.67 -11.32 8.44
CA VAL A 193 -11.93 -9.95 7.97
C VAL A 193 -10.64 -9.15 7.84
N SER A 194 -9.78 -9.19 8.87
CA SER A 194 -8.48 -8.52 8.86
C SER A 194 -7.63 -8.95 7.66
N ARG A 195 -7.50 -10.27 7.43
CA ARG A 195 -6.70 -10.82 6.34
C ARG A 195 -7.25 -10.45 4.96
N GLN A 196 -8.58 -10.43 4.80
CA GLN A 196 -9.19 -10.03 3.53
C GLN A 196 -8.96 -8.56 3.23
N LEU A 197 -9.11 -7.67 4.23
CA LEU A 197 -8.82 -6.25 4.06
C LEU A 197 -7.34 -6.00 3.71
N GLU A 198 -6.41 -6.69 4.37
CA GLU A 198 -4.98 -6.62 4.03
C GLU A 198 -4.72 -7.06 2.58
N MET A 199 -5.30 -8.18 2.14
CA MET A 199 -5.16 -8.63 0.75
C MET A 199 -5.76 -7.65 -0.26
N GLN A 200 -6.90 -7.03 0.04
CA GLN A 200 -7.48 -6.05 -0.87
C GLN A 200 -6.65 -4.77 -0.91
N ALA A 201 -6.08 -4.34 0.22
CA ALA A 201 -5.12 -3.23 0.21
C ALA A 201 -3.91 -3.50 -0.70
N ILE A 202 -3.45 -4.76 -0.80
CA ILE A 202 -2.39 -5.14 -1.76
C ILE A 202 -2.89 -5.06 -3.20
N ASN A 203 -4.13 -5.48 -3.47
CA ASN A 203 -4.74 -5.33 -4.80
C ASN A 203 -4.83 -3.85 -5.20
N GLU A 204 -5.20 -2.95 -4.29
CA GLU A 204 -5.29 -1.52 -4.60
C GLU A 204 -3.94 -0.89 -4.94
N MET A 205 -2.81 -1.47 -4.49
CA MET A 205 -1.49 -1.06 -5.00
C MET A 205 -1.40 -1.26 -6.50
N GLN A 206 -1.92 -2.36 -7.02
CA GLN A 206 -1.88 -2.65 -8.45
C GLN A 206 -2.71 -1.63 -9.22
N HIS A 207 -3.91 -1.29 -8.73
CA HIS A 207 -4.74 -0.25 -9.35
C HIS A 207 -4.04 1.11 -9.34
N MET A 208 -3.41 1.47 -8.22
CA MET A 208 -2.62 2.70 -8.11
C MET A 208 -1.48 2.73 -9.14
N GLY A 209 -0.86 1.57 -9.39
CA GLY A 209 0.16 1.38 -10.41
C GLY A 209 -0.36 1.62 -11.82
N TRP A 210 -1.49 1.01 -12.18
CA TRP A 210 -2.11 1.22 -13.49
C TRP A 210 -2.31 2.70 -13.82
N PHE A 211 -2.86 3.48 -12.89
CA PHE A 211 -3.03 4.91 -13.13
C PHE A 211 -1.71 5.69 -13.08
N GLY A 212 -0.77 5.28 -12.22
CA GLY A 212 0.54 5.90 -12.06
C GLY A 212 1.41 5.76 -13.31
N GLU A 213 1.43 4.58 -13.91
CA GLU A 213 2.17 4.25 -15.14
C GLU A 213 1.63 5.07 -16.31
N GLU A 214 0.31 5.10 -16.51
CA GLU A 214 -0.34 5.90 -17.55
C GLU A 214 0.00 7.40 -17.44
N LEU A 215 0.08 7.93 -16.21
CA LEU A 215 0.52 9.31 -15.98
C LEU A 215 2.01 9.47 -16.33
N ASN A 216 2.85 8.53 -15.90
CA ASN A 216 4.30 8.58 -16.12
C ASN A 216 4.70 8.49 -17.60
N GLU A 217 4.06 7.61 -18.38
CA GLU A 217 4.31 7.50 -19.84
C GLU A 217 4.10 8.82 -20.57
N ARG A 218 3.25 9.69 -20.01
CA ARG A 218 2.92 11.02 -20.55
C ARG A 218 3.71 12.15 -19.87
N GLY A 219 4.71 11.80 -19.07
CA GLY A 219 5.59 12.73 -18.35
C GLY A 219 4.89 13.50 -17.23
N ILE A 220 3.80 12.94 -16.68
CA ILE A 220 3.02 13.56 -15.61
C ILE A 220 3.34 12.84 -14.31
N GLU A 221 3.75 13.60 -13.29
CA GLU A 221 3.96 13.03 -11.96
C GLU A 221 2.63 12.60 -11.32
N MET A 222 2.60 11.38 -10.79
CA MET A 222 1.46 10.88 -10.02
C MET A 222 1.25 11.70 -8.74
N PRO A 223 0.00 11.97 -8.33
CA PRO A 223 -0.26 12.62 -7.06
C PRO A 223 0.12 11.71 -5.88
N LEU A 224 0.69 12.31 -4.83
CA LEU A 224 1.11 11.60 -3.62
C LEU A 224 0.31 12.00 -2.38
N ASP A 225 -0.89 12.49 -2.59
CA ASP A 225 -1.86 12.75 -1.55
C ASP A 225 -3.13 11.94 -1.78
N HIS A 226 -3.89 11.70 -0.72
CA HIS A 226 -5.05 10.82 -0.71
C HIS A 226 -6.30 11.60 -0.27
N HIS A 227 -7.47 11.05 -0.56
CA HIS A 227 -8.74 11.55 -0.03
C HIS A 227 -8.88 11.23 1.48
N PRO A 228 -9.83 11.83 2.19
CA PRO A 228 -10.02 11.55 3.61
C PRO A 228 -10.29 10.06 3.89
N VAL A 229 -9.53 9.48 4.83
CA VAL A 229 -9.68 8.08 5.27
C VAL A 229 -10.72 7.99 6.40
N ALA A 230 -11.73 7.12 6.24
CA ALA A 230 -12.70 6.87 7.30
C ALA A 230 -12.09 6.00 8.41
N ARG A 231 -12.33 6.37 9.68
CA ARG A 231 -11.86 5.60 10.86
C ARG A 231 -12.96 5.45 11.92
N PRO A 232 -14.08 4.78 11.61
CA PRO A 232 -15.15 4.57 12.57
C PRO A 232 -14.75 3.58 13.68
N ALA A 233 -15.42 3.64 14.83
CA ALA A 233 -14.97 2.92 16.03
C ALA A 233 -15.31 1.42 16.09
N SER A 234 -16.14 0.88 15.20
CA SER A 234 -16.56 -0.53 15.26
C SER A 234 -16.33 -1.25 13.93
N ALA A 235 -15.99 -2.54 14.00
CA ALA A 235 -15.71 -3.35 12.82
C ALA A 235 -16.85 -3.37 11.79
N ALA A 236 -18.12 -3.37 12.24
CA ALA A 236 -19.26 -3.28 11.34
C ALA A 236 -19.34 -1.91 10.63
N ALA A 237 -19.00 -0.82 11.34
CA ALA A 237 -18.98 0.51 10.76
C ALA A 237 -17.77 0.70 9.81
N MET A 238 -16.63 0.08 10.12
CA MET A 238 -15.44 0.04 9.25
C MET A 238 -15.77 -0.60 7.90
N LEU A 239 -16.29 -1.84 7.92
CA LEU A 239 -16.74 -2.52 6.69
C LEU A 239 -17.85 -1.76 5.95
N SER A 240 -18.73 -1.05 6.68
CA SER A 240 -19.75 -0.21 6.03
C SER A 240 -19.13 1.01 5.35
N ALA A 241 -18.05 1.56 5.89
CA ALA A 241 -17.28 2.65 5.27
C ALA A 241 -16.49 2.14 4.06
N ASP A 242 -15.92 0.93 4.12
CA ASP A 242 -15.24 0.30 2.98
C ASP A 242 -16.22 0.04 1.83
N ILE A 243 -17.40 -0.52 2.11
CA ILE A 243 -18.47 -0.68 1.10
C ILE A 243 -18.91 0.67 0.52
N GLN A 244 -18.95 1.73 1.33
CA GLN A 244 -19.33 3.05 0.84
C GLN A 244 -18.24 3.64 -0.07
N LEU A 245 -16.96 3.45 0.29
CA LEU A 245 -15.84 3.84 -0.54
C LEU A 245 -15.98 3.21 -1.93
N GLU A 246 -16.13 1.90 -2.00
CA GLU A 246 -16.27 1.14 -3.27
C GLU A 246 -17.44 1.60 -4.16
N ARG A 247 -18.58 1.93 -3.54
CA ARG A 247 -19.75 2.45 -4.25
C ARG A 247 -19.50 3.82 -4.84
N ASP A 248 -18.87 4.69 -4.06
CA ASP A 248 -18.53 6.04 -4.51
C ASP A 248 -17.49 5.96 -5.65
N THR A 249 -16.56 5.00 -5.59
CA THR A 249 -15.57 4.71 -6.65
C THR A 249 -16.20 4.24 -7.94
N THR A 250 -17.05 3.21 -7.86
CA THR A 250 -17.75 2.68 -9.03
C THR A 250 -18.58 3.75 -9.72
N GLN A 251 -19.21 4.64 -8.95
CA GLN A 251 -19.96 5.78 -9.49
C GLN A 251 -19.03 6.79 -10.16
N ALA A 252 -17.92 7.17 -9.50
CA ALA A 252 -16.94 8.11 -10.06
C ALA A 252 -16.33 7.59 -11.37
N TYR A 253 -15.87 6.34 -11.41
CA TYR A 253 -15.35 5.72 -12.63
C TYR A 253 -16.40 5.66 -13.73
N THR A 254 -17.66 5.33 -13.41
CA THR A 254 -18.76 5.37 -14.40
C THR A 254 -18.95 6.76 -14.99
N ASP A 255 -18.85 7.81 -14.17
CA ASP A 255 -18.97 9.20 -14.63
C ASP A 255 -17.75 9.66 -15.44
N TYR A 256 -16.54 9.17 -15.15
CA TYR A 256 -15.35 9.40 -15.97
C TYR A 256 -15.45 8.68 -17.32
N LEU A 257 -15.77 7.39 -17.33
CA LEU A 257 -15.90 6.59 -18.56
C LEU A 257 -16.86 7.21 -19.58
N GLY A 258 -17.94 7.85 -19.10
CA GLY A 258 -18.90 8.56 -19.97
C GLY A 258 -18.39 9.89 -20.58
N ARG A 259 -17.25 10.40 -20.12
CA ARG A 259 -16.67 11.69 -20.54
C ARG A 259 -15.26 11.60 -21.11
N MET A 260 -14.52 10.54 -20.76
CA MET A 260 -13.17 10.29 -21.24
C MET A 260 -13.11 10.22 -22.76
N SER A 261 -11.98 10.63 -23.32
CA SER A 261 -11.77 10.70 -24.76
C SER A 261 -10.80 9.66 -25.29
N ASP A 262 -9.89 9.16 -24.45
CA ASP A 262 -8.90 8.16 -24.81
C ASP A 262 -9.46 6.74 -24.55
N PRO A 263 -9.67 5.91 -25.59
CA PRO A 263 -10.20 4.56 -25.44
C PRO A 263 -9.29 3.63 -24.64
N GLU A 264 -7.96 3.79 -24.71
CA GLU A 264 -7.02 2.93 -23.99
C GLU A 264 -7.11 3.22 -22.49
N LEU A 265 -7.16 4.51 -22.13
CA LEU A 265 -7.41 4.91 -20.74
C LEU A 265 -8.79 4.53 -20.22
N GLN A 266 -9.80 4.50 -21.09
CA GLN A 266 -11.11 3.99 -20.72
C GLN A 266 -11.06 2.51 -20.35
N GLU A 267 -10.24 1.70 -21.02
CA GLU A 267 -10.07 0.28 -20.68
C GLU A 267 -9.42 0.13 -19.29
N VAL A 268 -8.39 0.90 -18.99
CA VAL A 268 -7.73 0.90 -17.66
C VAL A 268 -8.71 1.27 -16.55
N VAL A 269 -9.49 2.36 -16.72
CA VAL A 269 -10.49 2.78 -15.73
C VAL A 269 -11.63 1.78 -15.60
N ASP A 270 -12.04 1.13 -16.70
CA ASP A 270 -13.10 0.12 -16.67
C ASP A 270 -12.64 -1.17 -15.97
N GLU A 271 -11.38 -1.56 -16.13
CA GLU A 271 -10.80 -2.70 -15.43
C GLU A 271 -10.75 -2.48 -13.92
N ALA A 272 -10.24 -1.34 -13.46
CA ALA A 272 -10.25 -0.95 -12.04
C ALA A 272 -11.68 -0.96 -11.48
N ARG A 273 -12.63 -0.33 -12.19
CA ARG A 273 -14.06 -0.35 -11.83
C ARG A 273 -14.62 -1.78 -11.68
N GLY A 274 -14.16 -2.71 -12.52
CA GLY A 274 -14.55 -4.12 -12.44
C GLY A 274 -14.10 -4.79 -11.13
N GLN A 275 -12.90 -4.44 -10.66
CA GLN A 275 -12.36 -4.94 -9.39
C GLN A 275 -13.08 -4.34 -8.17
N GLU A 276 -13.44 -3.06 -8.21
CA GLU A 276 -14.22 -2.41 -7.14
C GLU A 276 -15.59 -3.08 -6.89
N LEU A 277 -16.25 -3.53 -7.95
CA LEU A 277 -17.49 -4.30 -7.84
C LEU A 277 -17.27 -5.64 -7.10
N TYR A 278 -16.11 -6.27 -7.29
CA TYR A 278 -15.74 -7.47 -6.55
C TYR A 278 -15.47 -7.15 -5.07
N HIS A 279 -14.72 -6.09 -4.78
CA HIS A 279 -14.43 -5.61 -3.43
C HIS A 279 -15.72 -5.29 -2.66
N GLU A 280 -16.64 -4.53 -3.26
CA GLU A 280 -17.96 -4.25 -2.67
C GLU A 280 -18.66 -5.57 -2.29
N SER A 281 -18.71 -6.51 -3.22
CA SER A 281 -19.36 -7.80 -3.02
C SER A 281 -18.70 -8.61 -1.90
N LEU A 282 -17.37 -8.61 -1.82
CA LEU A 282 -16.60 -9.25 -0.75
C LEU A 282 -16.90 -8.61 0.61
N PHE A 283 -16.80 -7.30 0.74
CA PHE A 283 -17.02 -6.60 1.99
C PHE A 283 -18.46 -6.75 2.49
N ASN A 284 -19.45 -6.78 1.60
CA ASN A 284 -20.83 -7.11 1.97
C ASN A 284 -20.95 -8.51 2.59
N ARG A 285 -20.24 -9.53 2.05
CA ARG A 285 -20.22 -10.89 2.63
C ARG A 285 -19.56 -10.90 4.01
N LEU A 286 -18.45 -10.17 4.18
CA LEU A 286 -17.75 -10.04 5.45
C LEU A 286 -18.61 -9.33 6.51
N LEU A 287 -19.29 -8.25 6.14
CA LEU A 287 -20.19 -7.53 7.04
C LEU A 287 -21.36 -8.42 7.49
N ALA A 288 -22.00 -9.13 6.56
CA ALA A 288 -23.08 -10.05 6.88
C ALA A 288 -22.61 -11.20 7.80
N ARG A 289 -21.38 -11.70 7.62
CA ARG A 289 -20.76 -12.70 8.51
C ARG A 289 -20.57 -12.14 9.92
N LEU A 290 -20.00 -10.95 10.04
CA LEU A 290 -19.71 -10.30 11.32
C LEU A 290 -20.99 -10.03 12.11
N GLN A 291 -22.04 -9.56 11.44
CA GLN A 291 -23.35 -9.33 12.06
C GLN A 291 -24.00 -10.64 12.55
N ARG A 292 -23.92 -11.73 11.77
CA ARG A 292 -24.46 -13.03 12.21
C ARG A 292 -23.74 -13.56 13.45
N ALA A 293 -22.40 -13.48 13.49
CA ALA A 293 -21.61 -13.89 14.63
C ALA A 293 -21.97 -13.10 15.90
N SER A 294 -22.25 -11.79 15.77
CA SER A 294 -22.70 -10.96 16.89
C SER A 294 -24.11 -11.31 17.41
N SER A 295 -25.00 -11.78 16.53
CA SER A 295 -26.39 -12.14 16.87
C SER A 295 -26.54 -13.55 17.47
N ALA A 296 -25.61 -14.45 17.14
CA ALA A 296 -25.57 -15.81 17.63
C ALA A 296 -24.72 -15.88 18.90
N GLY A 297 -25.28 -15.48 20.04
CA GLY A 297 -24.65 -15.70 21.35
C GLY A 297 -24.19 -17.15 21.48
N TRP A 298 -22.88 -17.35 21.69
CA TRP A 298 -22.25 -18.66 21.75
C TRP A 298 -22.96 -19.55 22.80
N THR A 299 -23.68 -20.58 22.35
CA THR A 299 -24.05 -21.70 23.22
C THR A 299 -23.42 -22.95 22.64
N LEU A 300 -22.68 -23.69 23.47
CA LEU A 300 -21.98 -24.94 23.13
C LEU A 300 -22.90 -26.06 22.57
N GLY A 301 -24.20 -25.83 22.43
CA GLY A 301 -25.20 -26.84 22.09
C GLY A 301 -25.45 -27.08 20.59
N SER A 302 -24.96 -26.25 19.67
CA SER A 302 -25.30 -26.37 18.24
C SER A 302 -24.39 -27.30 17.43
N LEU A 303 -23.32 -27.86 18.01
CA LEU A 303 -22.38 -28.75 17.32
C LEU A 303 -22.59 -30.26 17.58
N ILE A 304 -23.61 -30.66 18.36
CA ILE A 304 -23.85 -32.09 18.69
C ILE A 304 -25.10 -32.70 18.02
N ASN A 305 -25.87 -31.97 17.21
CA ASN A 305 -27.06 -32.51 16.53
C ASN A 305 -26.92 -32.65 15.00
N LYS A 306 -25.79 -33.19 14.53
CA LYS A 306 -25.63 -33.66 13.14
C LYS A 306 -25.35 -35.17 12.99
N GLU A 307 -25.56 -35.95 14.04
CA GLU A 307 -25.63 -37.42 13.94
C GLU A 307 -26.98 -37.91 14.45
N LYS A 308 -28.00 -37.85 13.58
CA LYS A 308 -29.19 -38.70 13.58
C LYS A 308 -30.05 -38.39 12.34
N LYS A 309 -29.61 -38.90 11.20
CA LYS A 309 -30.47 -39.46 10.16
C LYS A 309 -29.80 -40.70 9.61
#